data_AF-A0A243SGJ7-F1
#
_entry.id   AF-A0A243SGJ7-F1
#
_cell.length_a   1.000
_cell.length_b   1.000
_cell.length_c   1.000
_cell.angle_alpha   90.00
_cell.angle_beta   90.00
_cell.angle_gamma   90.00
#
_symmetry.space_group_name_H-M   'P 1'
#
loop_
_entity.id
_entity.type
_entity.pdbx_description
1 polymer ?
#
loop_
_entity_poly.entity_id
_entity_poly.type
_entity_poly.pdbx_seq_one_letter_code
_entity_poly.pdbx_strand_id
1 'polypeptide(L)'
;MFAFSANAQLIMDALDPTASGTLFRNDVMNKKDLSEIKGSAYIVDEFRLADVAGIKQQIMVRYNAMTDMIEVETPKKEVFSLMKKEPFNTITIIPFTDKIKLLNYKTKETEIYGYLVELFNANKIALYRRDRVILQKGKEALNTYSPAVPARYVKANEEFFISKNGEMAFPLPRNKKDLLETFPEKKTEITDYIKKNDYSTKDEKSILNMIRFISGS
;
A
#
# COMPACT_ATOMS: atom_id res chain seq x y z
N MET A 1 -30.18 7.58 -33.07
CA MET A 1 -29.03 8.50 -33.12
C MET A 1 -28.76 8.93 -31.68
N PHE A 2 -27.96 8.17 -30.95
CA PHE A 2 -27.69 8.43 -29.53
C PHE A 2 -26.40 9.23 -29.41
N ALA A 3 -26.53 10.46 -28.92
CA ALA A 3 -25.42 11.36 -28.63
C ALA A 3 -24.60 10.82 -27.47
N PHE A 4 -23.36 10.41 -27.73
CA PHE A 4 -22.38 10.18 -26.67
C PHE A 4 -21.93 11.53 -26.13
N SER A 5 -22.23 11.74 -24.85
CA SER A 5 -21.93 12.97 -24.10
C SER A 5 -20.44 13.30 -24.12
N ALA A 6 -20.13 14.58 -24.33
CA ALA A 6 -18.79 15.18 -24.30
C ALA A 6 -17.91 14.80 -23.09
N ASN A 7 -18.51 14.26 -22.02
CA ASN A 7 -17.81 13.76 -20.84
C ASN A 7 -16.91 12.55 -21.14
N ALA A 8 -17.30 11.64 -22.04
CA ALA A 8 -16.51 10.44 -22.37
C ALA A 8 -15.21 10.80 -23.13
N GLN A 9 -15.25 11.84 -23.95
CA GLN A 9 -14.08 12.34 -24.68
C GLN A 9 -13.06 12.98 -23.75
N LEU A 10 -13.50 13.69 -22.70
CA LEU A 10 -12.61 14.27 -21.68
C LEU A 10 -11.93 13.21 -20.81
N ILE A 11 -12.58 12.06 -20.58
CA ILE A 11 -11.94 10.89 -19.92
C ILE A 11 -10.83 10.35 -20.82
N MET A 12 -11.09 10.25 -22.13
CA MET A 12 -10.10 9.78 -23.11
C MET A 12 -8.93 10.76 -23.26
N ASP A 13 -9.17 12.07 -23.29
CA ASP A 13 -8.10 13.08 -23.44
C ASP A 13 -7.19 13.18 -22.19
N ALA A 14 -7.71 12.89 -20.99
CA ALA A 14 -6.90 12.79 -19.76
C ALA A 14 -6.15 11.45 -19.64
N LEU A 15 -6.61 10.42 -20.35
CA LEU A 15 -6.03 9.07 -20.40
C LEU A 15 -5.26 8.80 -21.69
N ASP A 16 -5.16 9.76 -22.60
CA ASP A 16 -4.53 9.58 -23.91
C ASP A 16 -3.02 9.38 -23.69
N PRO A 17 -2.48 8.20 -24.03
CA PRO A 17 -1.06 7.88 -23.86
C PRO A 17 -0.14 8.78 -24.70
N THR A 18 -0.70 9.55 -25.64
CA THR A 18 0.06 10.52 -26.44
C THR A 18 -0.04 11.96 -25.94
N ALA A 19 -1.03 12.32 -25.11
CA ALA A 19 -1.27 13.70 -24.68
C ALA A 19 -0.79 14.02 -23.26
N SER A 20 -0.57 13.03 -22.39
CA SER A 20 0.08 13.26 -21.10
C SER A 20 0.87 12.04 -20.68
N GLY A 21 2.21 12.15 -20.68
CA GLY A 21 3.18 11.10 -20.31
C GLY A 21 3.09 10.67 -18.84
N THR A 22 1.93 10.15 -18.45
CA THR A 22 1.48 9.91 -17.07
C THR A 22 1.28 8.44 -16.74
N LEU A 23 1.31 7.57 -17.76
CA LEU A 23 1.06 6.14 -17.65
C LEU A 23 2.12 5.42 -18.48
N PHE A 24 2.73 4.39 -17.89
CA PHE A 24 3.61 3.48 -18.61
C PHE A 24 2.89 2.14 -18.78
N ARG A 25 3.02 1.53 -19.96
CA ARG A 25 2.56 0.16 -20.22
C ARG A 25 3.43 -0.79 -19.38
N ASN A 26 2.81 -1.53 -18.48
CA ASN A 26 3.51 -2.48 -17.64
C ASN A 26 3.71 -3.78 -18.44
N ASP A 27 4.85 -3.93 -19.12
CA ASP A 27 5.20 -5.13 -19.90
C ASP A 27 5.79 -6.27 -19.03
N VAL A 28 5.48 -6.26 -17.72
CA VAL A 28 6.02 -7.25 -16.79
C VAL A 28 5.27 -8.58 -16.94
N MET A 29 5.90 -9.48 -17.71
CA MET A 29 5.75 -10.94 -17.81
C MET A 29 4.80 -11.47 -18.91
N ASN A 30 5.37 -12.33 -19.77
CA ASN A 30 4.66 -13.10 -20.80
C ASN A 30 3.55 -13.95 -20.17
N LYS A 31 2.36 -13.89 -20.78
CA LYS A 31 1.12 -14.57 -20.36
C LYS A 31 1.23 -16.08 -20.15
N LYS A 32 2.29 -16.72 -20.65
CA LYS A 32 2.49 -18.19 -20.63
C LYS A 32 3.03 -18.72 -19.30
N ASP A 33 3.68 -17.88 -18.47
CA ASP A 33 4.28 -18.30 -17.18
C ASP A 33 3.35 -18.06 -15.96
N LEU A 34 2.22 -17.38 -16.16
CA LEU A 34 1.31 -16.97 -15.07
C LEU A 34 0.28 -18.04 -14.69
N SER A 35 0.05 -19.07 -15.52
CA SER A 35 -0.99 -20.08 -15.27
C SER A 35 -0.64 -21.13 -14.20
N GLU A 36 0.58 -21.10 -13.65
CA GLU A 36 1.06 -22.10 -12.68
C GLU A 36 1.40 -21.52 -11.29
N ILE A 37 1.41 -20.20 -11.13
CA ILE A 37 1.77 -19.55 -9.86
C ILE A 37 0.56 -19.50 -8.93
N LYS A 38 0.67 -20.07 -7.73
CA LYS A 38 -0.43 -20.07 -6.74
C LYS A 38 -0.51 -18.76 -5.96
N GLY A 39 -1.71 -18.36 -5.57
CA GLY A 39 -1.96 -17.16 -4.74
C GLY A 39 -2.10 -15.88 -5.56
N SER A 40 -1.97 -14.72 -4.90
CA SER A 40 -2.17 -13.41 -5.52
C SER A 40 -1.02 -12.45 -5.22
N ALA A 41 -0.66 -11.63 -6.22
CA ALA A 41 0.25 -10.49 -6.08
C ALA A 41 -0.35 -9.33 -5.27
N TYR A 42 -1.66 -9.38 -5.00
CA TYR A 42 -2.45 -8.32 -4.37
C TYR A 42 -2.88 -8.72 -2.95
N ILE A 43 -3.06 -7.73 -2.08
CA ILE A 43 -3.74 -7.97 -0.80
C ILE A 43 -5.25 -8.06 -1.00
N VAL A 44 -5.77 -7.20 -1.88
CA VAL A 44 -7.15 -7.12 -2.37
C VAL A 44 -7.09 -7.25 -3.89
N ASP A 45 -7.65 -8.33 -4.44
CA ASP A 45 -7.57 -8.66 -5.86
C ASP A 45 -8.42 -7.75 -6.75
N GLU A 46 -9.52 -7.26 -6.18
CA GLU A 46 -10.51 -6.46 -6.89
C GLU A 46 -10.02 -5.03 -7.13
N PHE A 47 -10.33 -4.51 -8.32
CA PHE A 47 -10.30 -3.08 -8.54
C PHE A 47 -11.41 -2.41 -7.71
N ARG A 48 -11.05 -1.35 -6.99
CA ARG A 48 -11.95 -0.55 -6.18
C ARG A 48 -11.98 0.89 -6.69
N LEU A 49 -13.15 1.52 -6.59
CA LEU A 49 -13.30 2.93 -6.97
C LEU A 49 -12.48 3.80 -6.01
N ALA A 50 -11.77 4.79 -6.55
CA ALA A 50 -10.96 5.70 -5.75
C ALA A 50 -10.91 7.12 -6.31
N ASP A 51 -10.74 8.07 -5.41
CA ASP A 51 -10.25 9.42 -5.73
C ASP A 51 -8.72 9.40 -5.69
N VAL A 52 -8.09 9.79 -6.81
CA VAL A 52 -6.63 9.90 -6.91
C VAL A 52 -6.24 11.36 -7.02
N ALA A 53 -5.34 11.83 -6.15
CA ALA A 53 -4.87 13.19 -6.18
C ALA A 53 -4.29 13.55 -7.56
N GLY A 54 -4.69 14.71 -8.08
CA GLY A 54 -4.36 15.15 -9.44
C GLY A 54 -5.22 14.58 -10.56
N ILE A 55 -6.10 13.61 -10.29
CA ILE A 55 -7.07 13.08 -11.25
C ILE A 55 -8.46 13.57 -10.85
N LYS A 56 -9.14 14.30 -11.73
CA LYS A 56 -10.45 14.93 -11.43
C LYS A 56 -11.60 13.93 -11.29
N GLN A 57 -11.44 12.74 -11.83
CA GLN A 57 -12.49 11.72 -11.95
C GLN A 57 -12.16 10.54 -11.05
N GLN A 58 -13.20 9.90 -10.53
CA GLN A 58 -13.06 8.63 -9.83
C GLN A 58 -12.65 7.54 -10.80
N ILE A 59 -11.66 6.75 -10.42
CA ILE A 59 -11.11 5.69 -11.26
C ILE A 59 -11.02 4.38 -10.49
N MET A 60 -11.05 3.27 -11.21
CA MET A 60 -10.92 1.94 -10.64
C MET A 60 -9.44 1.62 -10.44
N VAL A 61 -9.03 1.37 -9.20
CA VAL A 61 -7.63 1.12 -8.82
C VAL A 61 -7.47 -0.17 -8.02
N ARG A 62 -6.30 -0.80 -8.10
CA ARG A 62 -5.87 -1.82 -7.14
C ARG A 62 -4.39 -1.64 -6.80
N TYR A 63 -4.00 -2.10 -5.62
CA TYR A 63 -2.62 -2.00 -5.17
C TYR A 63 -1.88 -3.33 -5.35
N ASN A 64 -0.91 -3.35 -6.26
CA ASN A 64 0.01 -4.46 -6.46
C ASN A 64 1.11 -4.41 -5.40
N ALA A 65 0.92 -5.15 -4.30
CA ALA A 65 1.85 -5.20 -3.18
C ALA A 65 3.15 -6.01 -3.48
N MET A 66 3.23 -6.67 -4.64
CA MET A 66 4.45 -7.33 -5.09
C MET A 66 5.39 -6.36 -5.81
N THR A 67 4.85 -5.50 -6.68
CA THR A 67 5.62 -4.49 -7.43
C THR A 67 5.62 -3.11 -6.79
N ASP A 68 4.86 -2.92 -5.71
CA ASP A 68 4.61 -1.62 -5.08
C ASP A 68 4.06 -0.61 -6.12
N MET A 69 3.02 -0.99 -6.86
CA MET A 69 2.39 -0.14 -7.88
C MET A 69 0.89 -0.04 -7.69
N ILE A 70 0.32 1.15 -7.93
CA ILE A 70 -1.12 1.31 -8.09
C ILE A 70 -1.44 1.04 -9.57
N GLU A 71 -2.29 0.05 -9.82
CA GLU A 71 -2.80 -0.27 -11.14
C GLU A 71 -4.17 0.39 -11.32
N VAL A 72 -4.41 0.95 -12.51
CA VAL A 72 -5.65 1.62 -12.90
C VAL A 72 -6.33 0.82 -14.01
N GLU A 73 -7.61 0.53 -13.87
CA GLU A 73 -8.43 -0.10 -14.90
C GLU A 73 -9.23 0.96 -15.66
N THR A 74 -9.12 0.97 -16.99
CA THR A 74 -9.92 1.85 -17.85
C THR A 74 -11.32 1.27 -18.11
N PRO A 75 -12.28 2.08 -18.59
CA PRO A 75 -13.59 1.55 -19.02
C PRO A 75 -13.51 0.45 -20.09
N LYS A 76 -12.40 0.40 -20.86
CA LYS A 76 -12.11 -0.62 -21.86
C LYS A 76 -11.46 -1.89 -21.28
N LYS A 77 -11.32 -2.00 -19.95
CA LYS A 77 -10.67 -3.12 -19.24
C LYS A 77 -9.17 -3.25 -19.52
N GLU A 78 -8.53 -2.15 -19.89
CA GLU A 78 -7.08 -2.07 -19.99
C GLU A 78 -6.49 -1.68 -18.63
N VAL A 79 -5.32 -2.20 -18.30
CA VAL A 79 -4.66 -1.98 -17.00
C VAL A 79 -3.34 -1.25 -17.20
N PHE A 80 -3.15 -0.15 -16.48
CA PHE A 80 -1.94 0.68 -16.52
C PHE A 80 -1.40 0.91 -15.10
N SER A 81 -0.10 1.18 -14.98
CA SER A 81 0.49 1.57 -13.70
C SER A 81 0.47 3.09 -13.52
N LEU A 82 -0.02 3.55 -12.38
CA LEU A 82 0.04 4.96 -11.97
C LEU A 82 1.49 5.35 -11.66
N MET A 83 1.94 6.47 -12.23
CA MET A 83 3.28 6.98 -11.95
C MET A 83 3.47 7.33 -10.48
N LYS A 84 4.61 6.93 -9.93
CA LYS A 84 5.06 7.36 -8.60
C LYS A 84 5.62 8.79 -8.64
N LYS A 85 4.76 9.79 -8.64
CA LYS A 85 5.15 11.21 -8.54
C LYS A 85 3.98 12.07 -8.07
N GLU A 86 4.28 13.28 -7.61
CA GLU A 86 3.26 14.32 -7.45
C GLU A 86 2.59 14.66 -8.81
N PRO A 87 1.29 14.94 -8.85
CA PRO A 87 0.34 15.01 -7.72
C PRO A 87 -0.30 13.66 -7.32
N PHE A 88 0.12 12.52 -7.89
CA PHE A 88 -0.52 11.21 -7.72
C PHE A 88 -0.16 10.50 -6.41
N ASN A 89 0.08 11.27 -5.35
CA ASN A 89 0.64 10.78 -4.10
C ASN A 89 -0.40 10.26 -3.10
N THR A 90 -1.69 10.49 -3.33
CA THR A 90 -2.77 10.12 -2.42
C THR A 90 -3.88 9.43 -3.19
N ILE A 91 -4.20 8.21 -2.79
CA ILE A 91 -5.29 7.40 -3.33
C ILE A 91 -6.27 7.15 -2.20
N THR A 92 -7.50 7.62 -2.33
CA THR A 92 -8.56 7.43 -1.33
C THR A 92 -9.59 6.44 -1.87
N ILE A 93 -9.68 5.27 -1.25
CA ILE A 93 -10.59 4.20 -1.66
C ILE A 93 -12.02 4.53 -1.21
N ILE A 94 -12.98 4.38 -2.11
CA ILE A 94 -14.41 4.65 -1.88
C ILE A 94 -15.16 3.32 -1.70
N PRO A 95 -16.15 3.24 -0.78
CA PRO A 95 -16.61 4.27 0.16
C PRO A 95 -15.87 4.27 1.52
N PHE A 96 -14.87 3.39 1.69
CA PHE A 96 -14.25 3.11 2.99
C PHE A 96 -13.33 4.23 3.50
N THR A 97 -12.95 5.18 2.64
CA THR A 97 -12.03 6.30 2.92
C THR A 97 -10.60 5.87 3.31
N ASP A 98 -10.25 4.58 3.13
CA ASP A 98 -8.89 4.08 3.28
C ASP A 98 -7.95 4.88 2.35
N LYS A 99 -6.82 5.34 2.87
CA LYS A 99 -5.86 6.09 2.07
C LYS A 99 -4.59 5.30 1.85
N ILE A 100 -4.12 5.30 0.61
CA ILE A 100 -2.79 4.84 0.24
C ILE A 100 -1.99 6.09 -0.13
N LYS A 101 -0.82 6.23 0.49
CA LYS A 101 0.06 7.39 0.36
C LYS A 101 1.38 6.97 -0.28
N LEU A 102 1.80 7.70 -1.31
CA LEU A 102 3.15 7.66 -1.84
C LEU A 102 3.99 8.68 -1.08
N LEU A 103 5.02 8.22 -0.38
CA LEU A 103 5.89 9.08 0.41
C LEU A 103 7.28 8.48 0.58
N ASN A 104 8.23 9.30 1.05
CA ASN A 104 9.55 8.82 1.48
C ASN A 104 9.45 8.25 2.89
N TYR A 105 10.01 7.07 3.10
CA TYR A 105 10.11 6.44 4.42
C TYR A 105 11.41 5.67 4.58
N LYS A 106 11.91 5.64 5.82
CA LYS A 106 13.12 4.93 6.18
C LYS A 106 12.82 3.47 6.51
N THR A 107 13.55 2.55 5.90
CA THR A 107 13.62 1.15 6.34
C THR A 107 14.93 0.91 7.10
N LYS A 108 15.15 -0.32 7.57
CA LYS A 108 16.44 -0.69 8.19
C LYS A 108 17.62 -0.60 7.21
N GLU A 109 17.35 -0.76 5.93
CA GLU A 109 18.37 -0.91 4.88
C GLU A 109 18.59 0.39 4.11
N THR A 110 17.51 1.10 3.80
CA THR A 110 17.56 2.29 2.94
C THR A 110 16.31 3.16 3.10
N GLU A 111 16.35 4.35 2.50
CA GLU A 111 15.18 5.19 2.28
C GLU A 111 14.45 4.75 1.00
N ILE A 112 13.14 4.67 1.07
CA ILE A 112 12.29 4.19 -0.02
C ILE A 112 11.25 5.26 -0.33
N TYR A 113 11.06 5.53 -1.62
CA TYR A 113 9.91 6.24 -2.14
C TYR A 113 8.87 5.24 -2.65
N GLY A 114 7.82 5.00 -1.86
CA GLY A 114 6.88 3.89 -2.10
C GLY A 114 5.53 4.10 -1.42
N TYR A 115 4.60 3.17 -1.65
CA TYR A 115 3.26 3.27 -1.12
C TYR A 115 3.15 2.68 0.28
N LEU A 116 2.45 3.40 1.16
CA LEU A 116 2.02 2.92 2.48
C LEU A 116 0.51 3.16 2.66
N VAL A 117 -0.15 2.25 3.36
CA VAL A 117 -1.56 2.42 3.78
C VAL A 117 -1.59 3.30 5.04
N GLU A 118 -2.32 4.40 5.02
CA GLU A 118 -2.53 5.29 6.16
C GLU A 118 -3.58 4.68 7.10
N LEU A 119 -3.16 4.29 8.30
CA LEU A 119 -4.04 3.72 9.33
C LEU A 119 -4.56 4.79 10.30
N PHE A 120 -3.78 5.86 10.50
CA PHE A 120 -4.10 6.96 11.38
C PHE A 120 -3.33 8.21 10.97
N ASN A 121 -3.95 9.38 11.06
CA ASN A 121 -3.28 10.66 10.83
C ASN A 121 -4.00 11.78 11.59
N ALA A 122 -3.49 12.13 12.78
CA ALA A 122 -4.01 13.24 13.59
C ALA A 122 -2.97 13.74 14.61
N ASN A 123 -3.14 14.98 15.07
CA ASN A 123 -2.27 15.63 16.08
C ASN A 123 -0.78 15.47 15.78
N LYS A 124 -0.38 15.70 14.52
CA LYS A 124 0.99 15.59 14.03
C LYS A 124 1.60 14.18 14.13
N ILE A 125 0.80 13.15 14.34
CA ILE A 125 1.22 11.75 14.32
C ILE A 125 0.49 11.03 13.20
N ALA A 126 1.23 10.34 12.35
CA ALA A 126 0.67 9.44 11.35
C ALA A 126 1.22 8.02 11.52
N LEU A 127 0.34 7.03 11.48
CA LEU A 127 0.66 5.61 11.46
C LEU A 127 0.36 5.04 10.09
N TYR A 128 1.31 4.30 9.57
CA TYR A 128 1.21 3.66 8.28
C TYR A 128 1.51 2.17 8.39
N ARG A 129 0.95 1.40 7.46
CA ARG A 129 1.29 -0.01 7.22
C ARG A 129 1.85 -0.17 5.81
N ARG A 130 2.89 -0.99 5.69
CA ARG A 130 3.40 -1.44 4.41
C ARG A 130 2.87 -2.84 4.11
N ASP A 131 2.16 -2.95 3.01
CA ASP A 131 1.74 -4.24 2.47
C ASP A 131 2.77 -4.74 1.46
N ARG A 132 3.15 -6.01 1.58
CA ARG A 132 4.13 -6.62 0.67
C ARG A 132 3.75 -8.05 0.34
N VAL A 133 3.92 -8.40 -0.93
CA VAL A 133 3.81 -9.78 -1.43
C VAL A 133 5.15 -10.22 -2.01
N ILE A 134 5.57 -11.44 -1.71
CA ILE A 134 6.82 -12.03 -2.17
C ILE A 134 6.49 -13.20 -3.08
N LEU A 135 7.12 -13.25 -4.26
CA LEU A 135 7.08 -14.44 -5.12
C LEU A 135 8.09 -15.47 -4.61
N GLN A 136 7.59 -16.53 -3.98
CA GLN A 136 8.39 -17.69 -3.62
C GLN A 136 8.57 -18.58 -4.85
N LYS A 137 9.82 -18.75 -5.29
CA LYS A 137 10.15 -19.63 -6.42
C LYS A 137 9.75 -21.07 -6.14
N GLY A 138 9.21 -21.72 -7.17
CA GLY A 138 8.89 -23.14 -7.13
C GLY A 138 10.15 -24.02 -7.10
N LYS A 139 9.95 -25.32 -6.97
CA LYS A 139 10.99 -26.35 -7.08
C LYS A 139 10.53 -27.38 -8.10
N GLU A 140 11.40 -27.74 -9.02
CA GLU A 140 11.13 -28.81 -9.98
C GLU A 140 11.01 -30.16 -9.28
N ALA A 141 10.32 -31.11 -9.92
CA ALA A 141 10.24 -32.47 -9.43
C ALA A 141 11.63 -33.10 -9.46
N LEU A 142 12.08 -33.65 -8.33
CA LEU A 142 13.37 -34.33 -8.27
C LEU A 142 13.29 -35.75 -8.87
N ASN A 143 12.11 -36.37 -8.83
CA ASN A 143 11.80 -37.68 -9.41
C ASN A 143 10.28 -37.91 -9.42
N THR A 144 9.83 -39.04 -9.97
CA THR A 144 8.41 -39.43 -10.07
C THR A 144 7.69 -39.53 -8.70
N TYR A 145 8.43 -39.65 -7.59
CA TYR A 145 7.87 -39.72 -6.24
C TYR A 145 7.83 -38.35 -5.52
N SER A 146 8.56 -37.36 -6.02
CA SER A 146 8.69 -36.02 -5.43
C SER A 146 8.12 -34.98 -6.41
N PRO A 147 6.82 -34.66 -6.31
CA PRO A 147 6.18 -33.77 -7.27
C PRO A 147 6.76 -32.36 -7.19
N ALA A 148 6.70 -31.64 -8.32
CA ALA A 148 7.10 -30.25 -8.39
C ALA A 148 6.27 -29.39 -7.41
N VAL A 149 6.94 -28.42 -6.79
CA VAL A 149 6.29 -27.40 -5.97
C VAL A 149 6.14 -26.16 -6.85
N PRO A 150 4.91 -25.72 -7.18
CA PRO A 150 4.72 -24.54 -7.99
C PRO A 150 5.21 -23.28 -7.27
N ALA A 151 5.60 -22.26 -8.04
CA ALA A 151 5.85 -20.94 -7.49
C ALA A 151 4.56 -20.40 -6.84
N ARG A 152 4.70 -19.54 -5.84
CA ARG A 152 3.54 -18.96 -5.16
C ARG A 152 3.80 -17.55 -4.64
N TYR A 153 2.75 -16.74 -4.64
CA TYR A 153 2.74 -15.47 -3.95
C TYR A 153 2.46 -15.69 -2.46
N VAL A 154 3.28 -15.06 -1.61
CA VAL A 154 3.19 -15.14 -0.15
C VAL A 154 3.11 -13.72 0.40
N LYS A 155 2.06 -13.43 1.17
CA LYS A 155 1.94 -12.17 1.90
C LYS A 155 3.05 -12.12 2.96
N ALA A 156 3.86 -11.06 2.94
CA ALA A 156 4.86 -10.83 3.97
C ALA A 156 4.19 -10.33 5.25
N ASN A 157 4.90 -10.41 6.36
CA ASN A 157 4.44 -9.82 7.61
C ASN A 157 4.28 -8.31 7.46
N GLU A 158 3.24 -7.76 8.05
CA GLU A 158 2.97 -6.32 8.06
C GLU A 158 4.12 -5.56 8.74
N GLU A 159 4.52 -4.45 8.14
CA GLU A 159 5.50 -3.52 8.70
C GLU A 159 4.81 -2.20 8.98
N PHE A 160 4.95 -1.70 10.21
CA PHE A 160 4.34 -0.44 10.63
C PHE A 160 5.38 0.67 10.65
N PHE A 161 4.98 1.85 10.21
CA PHE A 161 5.81 3.05 10.17
C PHE A 161 5.08 4.20 10.85
N ILE A 162 5.84 5.09 11.48
CA ILE A 162 5.31 6.27 12.15
C ILE A 162 6.00 7.53 11.66
N SER A 163 5.23 8.59 11.49
CA SER A 163 5.72 9.94 11.23
C SER A 163 5.25 10.85 12.36
N LYS A 164 6.12 11.78 12.77
CA LYS A 164 5.83 12.82 13.76
C LYS A 164 6.12 14.17 13.15
N ASN A 165 5.28 15.17 13.41
CA ASN A 165 5.49 16.56 12.96
C ASN A 165 5.72 16.72 11.45
N GLY A 166 5.21 15.79 10.63
CA GLY A 166 5.41 15.79 9.18
C GLY A 166 6.81 15.35 8.75
N GLU A 167 7.64 14.85 9.67
CA GLU A 167 8.95 14.25 9.35
C GLU A 167 8.78 12.96 8.53
N MET A 168 9.84 12.55 7.86
CA MET A 168 9.90 11.29 7.13
C MET A 168 9.48 10.11 8.02
N ALA A 169 8.61 9.23 7.51
CA ALA A 169 8.15 8.08 8.27
C ALA A 169 9.31 7.10 8.54
N PHE A 170 9.35 6.52 9.74
CA PHE A 170 10.37 5.56 10.16
C PHE A 170 9.72 4.32 10.79
N PRO A 171 10.44 3.18 10.91
CA PRO A 171 9.84 1.95 11.40
C PRO A 171 9.33 2.10 12.83
N LEU A 172 8.11 1.66 13.09
CA LEU A 172 7.55 1.67 14.43
C LEU A 172 8.41 0.78 15.35
N PRO A 173 8.86 1.29 16.51
CA PRO A 173 9.62 0.51 17.47
C PRO A 173 8.90 -0.76 17.91
N ARG A 174 9.61 -1.89 17.85
CA ARG A 174 9.06 -3.22 18.22
C ARG A 174 9.23 -3.58 19.69
N ASN A 175 10.05 -2.83 20.42
CA ASN A 175 10.27 -3.03 21.84
C ASN A 175 9.85 -1.79 22.63
N LYS A 176 9.56 -2.00 23.92
CA LYS A 176 9.08 -0.95 24.81
C LYS A 176 10.08 0.19 24.99
N LYS A 177 11.38 -0.11 25.08
CA LYS A 177 12.42 0.88 25.34
C LYS A 177 12.46 1.92 24.21
N ASP A 178 12.57 1.45 22.98
CA ASP A 178 12.66 2.30 21.78
C ASP A 178 11.35 3.07 21.54
N LEU A 179 10.19 2.48 21.90
CA LEU A 179 8.90 3.17 21.85
C LEU A 179 8.86 4.37 22.83
N LEU A 180 9.36 4.17 24.06
CA LEU A 180 9.45 5.22 25.08
C LEU A 180 10.46 6.31 24.70
N GLU A 181 11.53 5.97 23.99
CA GLU A 181 12.48 6.94 23.44
C GLU A 181 11.90 7.74 22.28
N THR A 182 10.98 7.14 21.51
CA THR A 182 10.27 7.82 20.42
C THR A 182 9.29 8.88 20.95
N PHE A 183 8.73 8.67 22.14
CA PHE A 183 7.76 9.56 22.80
C PHE A 183 8.22 9.95 24.22
N PRO A 184 9.29 10.75 24.35
CA PRO A 184 9.89 11.02 25.65
C PRO A 184 8.96 11.77 26.61
N GLU A 185 8.11 12.65 26.08
CA GLU A 185 7.13 13.44 26.82
C GLU A 185 5.98 12.60 27.41
N LYS A 186 5.80 11.35 26.93
CA LYS A 186 4.65 10.49 27.27
C LYS A 186 5.07 9.15 27.88
N LYS A 187 6.27 9.10 28.46
CA LYS A 187 6.87 7.84 28.92
C LYS A 187 6.04 7.14 30.01
N THR A 188 5.49 7.93 30.94
CA THR A 188 4.72 7.42 32.08
C THR A 188 3.38 6.87 31.59
N GLU A 189 2.68 7.64 30.77
CA GLU A 189 1.38 7.31 30.20
C GLU A 189 1.47 6.05 29.33
N ILE A 190 2.46 5.96 28.44
CA ILE A 190 2.70 4.78 27.60
C ILE A 190 3.01 3.57 28.48
N THR A 191 3.82 3.73 29.52
CA THR A 191 4.17 2.62 30.42
C THR A 191 2.94 2.06 31.12
N ASP A 192 2.06 2.93 31.60
CA ASP A 192 0.83 2.52 32.29
C ASP A 192 -0.19 1.92 31.32
N TYR A 193 -0.28 2.45 30.10
CA TYR A 193 -1.11 1.87 29.05
C TYR A 193 -0.69 0.43 28.73
N ILE A 194 0.61 0.19 28.51
CA ILE A 194 1.15 -1.14 28.21
C ILE A 194 0.84 -2.14 29.32
N LYS A 195 0.97 -1.73 30.60
CA LYS A 195 0.65 -2.58 31.75
C LYS A 195 -0.83 -2.97 31.82
N LYS A 196 -1.72 -2.07 31.41
CA LYS A 196 -3.18 -2.25 31.51
C LYS A 196 -3.79 -2.99 30.31
N ASN A 197 -3.20 -2.90 29.11
CA ASN A 197 -3.88 -3.24 27.86
C ASN A 197 -3.23 -4.32 26.99
N ASP A 198 -2.43 -5.24 27.55
CA ASP A 198 -1.74 -6.34 26.82
C ASP A 198 -1.26 -5.96 25.40
N TYR A 199 -0.37 -4.96 25.37
CA TYR A 199 0.06 -4.34 24.12
C TYR A 199 0.92 -5.29 23.27
N SER A 200 0.58 -5.43 21.98
CA SER A 200 1.33 -6.23 21.01
C SER A 200 1.85 -5.37 19.87
N THR A 201 3.16 -5.45 19.60
CA THR A 201 3.82 -4.77 18.48
C THR A 201 3.67 -5.50 17.14
N LYS A 202 2.86 -6.57 17.11
CA LYS A 202 2.58 -7.36 15.90
C LYS A 202 1.11 -7.31 15.50
N ASP A 203 0.24 -6.78 16.35
CA ASP A 203 -1.20 -6.70 16.11
C ASP A 203 -1.58 -5.29 15.70
N GLU A 204 -2.11 -5.13 14.49
CA GLU A 204 -2.47 -3.82 13.94
C GLU A 204 -3.44 -3.06 14.86
N LYS A 205 -4.44 -3.74 15.41
CA LYS A 205 -5.45 -3.12 16.28
C LYS A 205 -4.84 -2.62 17.58
N SER A 206 -3.97 -3.41 18.21
CA SER A 206 -3.23 -3.03 19.41
C SER A 206 -2.32 -1.82 19.16
N ILE A 207 -1.60 -1.81 18.04
CA ILE A 207 -0.76 -0.68 17.61
C ILE A 207 -1.61 0.56 17.37
N LEU A 208 -2.69 0.45 16.61
CA LEU A 208 -3.58 1.57 16.30
C LEU A 208 -4.17 2.19 17.56
N ASN A 209 -4.59 1.37 18.52
CA ASN A 209 -5.11 1.84 19.81
C ASN A 209 -4.04 2.56 20.62
N MET A 210 -2.81 2.03 20.67
CA MET A 210 -1.67 2.69 21.32
C MET A 210 -1.37 4.06 20.68
N ILE A 211 -1.31 4.13 19.35
CA ILE A 211 -1.03 5.40 18.65
C ILE A 211 -2.16 6.42 18.86
N ARG A 212 -3.42 5.99 18.85
CA ARG A 212 -4.56 6.86 19.18
C ARG A 212 -4.46 7.40 20.60
N PHE A 213 -4.11 6.55 21.56
CA PHE A 213 -3.89 6.97 22.95
C PHE A 213 -2.75 7.99 23.06
N ILE A 214 -1.59 7.71 22.45
CA ILE A 214 -0.45 8.64 22.40
C ILE A 214 -0.83 9.95 21.71
N SER A 215 -1.64 9.92 20.64
CA SER A 215 -2.02 11.12 19.88
C SER A 215 -3.07 11.97 20.60
N GLY A 216 -3.99 11.36 21.36
CA GLY A 216 -5.08 12.04 22.07
C GLY A 216 -4.77 12.44 23.51
N SER A 217 -3.73 11.87 24.12
CA SER A 217 -3.19 12.33 25.42
C SER A 217 -2.37 13.60 25.26
#